data_AF-A0A2D2D4P5-F1
#
_entry.id   AF-A0A2D2D4P5-F1
#
_cell.length_a   1.000
_cell.length_b   1.000
_cell.length_c   1.000
_cell.angle_alpha   90.00
_cell.angle_beta   90.00
_cell.angle_gamma   90.00
#
_symmetry.space_group_name_H-M   'P 1'
#
loop_
_entity.id
_entity.type
_entity.pdbx_description
1 polymer ?
#
loop_
_entity_poly.entity_id
_entity_poly.type
_entity_poly.pdbx_seq_one_letter_code
_entity_poly.pdbx_strand_id
1 'polypeptide(L)'
;MTALTIDTLAIVQVLRKRGFSEEQAIGVVEAFREIDAGLLATKSDIREVEAKIETSAANLKVDILRWLVVTQFALGGFLLAALKFLR
;
A
#
# COMPACT_ATOMS: atom_id res chain seq x y z
N MET A 1 7.02 -12.37 2.48
CA MET A 1 5.82 -12.53 3.33
C MET A 1 6.24 -13.19 4.62
N THR A 2 6.14 -12.48 5.75
CA THR A 2 6.34 -13.10 7.06
C THR A 2 5.09 -13.94 7.33
N ALA A 3 5.22 -15.26 7.33
CA ALA A 3 4.10 -16.14 7.66
C ALA A 3 3.69 -15.90 9.12
N LEU A 4 2.40 -15.66 9.36
CA LEU A 4 1.85 -15.62 10.72
C LEU A 4 1.87 -17.04 11.28
N THR A 5 2.83 -17.35 12.14
CA THR A 5 2.89 -18.66 12.81
C THR A 5 1.96 -18.64 14.02
N ILE A 6 0.78 -19.26 13.89
CA ILE A 6 -0.14 -19.48 15.00
C ILE A 6 0.19 -20.84 15.65
N ASP A 7 0.59 -20.83 16.92
CA ASP A 7 0.74 -22.05 17.70
C ASP A 7 -0.63 -22.56 18.16
N THR A 8 -1.20 -23.45 17.36
CA THR A 8 -2.51 -24.05 17.62
C THR A 8 -2.55 -24.83 18.93
N LEU A 9 -1.44 -25.47 19.32
CA LEU A 9 -1.39 -26.27 20.55
C LEU A 9 -1.40 -25.38 21.78
N ALA A 10 -0.65 -24.27 21.76
CA ALA A 10 -0.67 -23.28 22.83
C ALA A 10 -2.08 -22.71 23.05
N ILE A 11 -2.82 -22.43 21.96
CA ILE A 11 -4.20 -21.93 22.04
C ILE A 11 -5.13 -22.97 22.68
N VAL A 12 -5.08 -24.24 22.24
CA VAL A 12 -5.87 -25.32 22.86
C VAL A 12 -5.58 -25.42 24.35
N GLN A 13 -4.32 -25.37 24.76
CA GLN A 13 -3.94 -25.43 26.18
C GLN A 13 -4.48 -24.24 26.99
N VAL A 14 -4.43 -23.03 26.43
CA VAL A 14 -5.01 -21.84 27.07
C VAL A 14 -6.51 -22.00 27.25
N LEU A 15 -7.24 -22.43 26.22
CA LEU A 15 -8.69 -22.63 26.28
C LEU A 15 -9.08 -23.68 27.33
N ARG A 16 -8.36 -24.81 27.37
CA ARG A 16 -8.58 -25.86 28.39
C ARG A 16 -8.35 -25.35 29.82
N LYS A 17 -7.29 -24.55 30.04
CA LYS A 17 -7.05 -23.89 31.35
C LYS A 17 -8.17 -22.93 31.76
N ARG A 18 -9.00 -22.48 30.82
CA ARG A 18 -10.16 -21.60 31.04
C ARG A 18 -11.48 -22.37 31.14
N GLY A 19 -11.45 -23.69 31.20
CA GLY A 19 -12.64 -24.53 31.43
C GLY A 19 -13.31 -25.06 30.16
N PHE A 20 -12.71 -24.86 28.98
CA PHE A 20 -13.20 -25.48 27.74
C PHE A 20 -12.85 -26.98 27.73
N SER A 21 -13.76 -27.80 27.23
CA SER A 21 -13.44 -29.19 26.89
C SER A 21 -12.42 -29.24 25.75
N GLU A 22 -11.76 -30.38 25.59
CA GLU A 22 -10.80 -30.58 24.50
C GLU A 22 -11.45 -30.41 23.13
N GLU A 23 -12.64 -30.97 22.94
CA GLU A 23 -13.42 -30.86 21.70
C GLU A 23 -13.83 -29.40 21.41
N GLN A 24 -14.26 -28.65 22.44
CA GLN A 24 -14.57 -27.23 22.30
C GLN A 24 -13.32 -26.41 21.92
N ALA A 25 -12.17 -26.68 22.56
CA ALA A 25 -10.93 -25.97 22.30
C ALA A 25 -10.40 -26.23 20.87
N ILE A 26 -10.53 -27.48 20.39
CA ILE A 26 -10.19 -27.85 19.02
C ILE A 26 -11.11 -27.14 18.03
N GLY A 27 -12.42 -27.15 18.26
CA GLY A 27 -13.39 -26.49 17.38
C GLY A 27 -13.14 -24.98 17.24
N VAL A 28 -12.73 -24.30 18.31
CA VAL A 28 -12.33 -22.88 18.24
C VAL A 28 -11.11 -22.68 17.35
N VAL A 29 -10.09 -23.51 17.49
CA VAL A 29 -8.87 -23.42 16.65
C VAL A 29 -9.14 -23.76 15.20
N GLU A 30 -10.06 -24.69 14.94
CA GLU A 30 -10.49 -25.06 13.60
C GLU A 30 -11.21 -23.89 12.91
N ALA A 31 -12.10 -23.19 13.61
CA ALA A 31 -12.71 -21.96 13.13
C ALA A 31 -11.67 -20.85 12.81
N PHE A 32 -10.59 -20.76 13.58
CA PHE A 32 -9.50 -19.83 13.28
C PHE A 32 -8.70 -20.21 12.02
N ARG A 33 -8.66 -21.48 11.63
CA ARG A 33 -8.00 -21.92 10.38
C ARG A 33 -8.80 -21.54 9.13
N GLU A 34 -10.09 -21.33 9.27
CA GLU A 34 -10.95 -20.85 8.17
C GLU A 34 -10.75 -19.35 7.90
N ILE A 35 -10.11 -18.61 8.81
CA ILE A 35 -9.73 -17.21 8.57
C ILE A 35 -8.56 -17.19 7.60
N ASP A 36 -8.82 -16.71 6.39
CA ASP A 36 -7.77 -16.46 5.41
C ASP A 36 -6.87 -15.31 5.89
N ALA A 37 -5.71 -15.67 6.44
CA ALA A 37 -4.70 -14.72 6.87
C ALA A 37 -4.16 -13.86 5.72
N GLY A 38 -4.35 -14.26 4.46
CA GLY A 38 -4.01 -13.48 3.26
C GLY A 38 -4.92 -12.28 3.02
N LEU A 39 -6.12 -12.26 3.61
CA LEU A 39 -7.03 -11.10 3.57
C LEU A 39 -6.69 -10.04 4.62
N LEU A 40 -5.78 -10.34 5.56
CA LEU A 40 -5.36 -9.39 6.58
C LEU A 40 -4.29 -8.46 6.01
N ALA A 41 -4.66 -7.22 5.71
CA ALA A 41 -3.70 -6.19 5.35
C ALA A 41 -2.65 -6.03 6.47
N THR A 42 -1.39 -6.27 6.14
CA THR A 42 -0.27 -6.16 7.07
C THR A 42 0.27 -4.74 7.09
N LYS A 43 1.03 -4.40 8.15
CA LYS A 43 1.79 -3.13 8.18
C LYS A 43 2.77 -3.00 7.01
N SER A 44 3.20 -4.12 6.42
CA SER A 44 4.06 -4.12 5.24
C SER A 44 3.31 -3.62 4.01
N ASP A 45 2.06 -4.05 3.83
CA ASP A 45 1.23 -3.66 2.69
C ASP A 45 0.90 -2.17 2.75
N ILE A 46 0.66 -1.64 3.96
CA ILE A 46 0.48 -0.19 4.16
C ILE A 46 1.73 0.58 3.74
N ARG A 47 2.92 0.17 4.21
CA ARG A 47 4.19 0.82 3.84
C ARG A 47 4.45 0.77 2.34
N GLU A 48 4.09 -0.33 1.68
CA GLU A 48 4.21 -0.45 0.22
C GLU A 48 3.28 0.55 -0.49
N VAL A 49 2.05 0.70 -0.03
CA VAL A 49 1.10 1.68 -0.56
C VAL A 49 1.59 3.12 -0.32
N GLU A 50 2.09 3.43 0.87
CA GLU A 50 2.69 4.74 1.18
C GLU A 50 3.85 5.06 0.23
N ALA A 51 4.79 4.12 0.05
CA ALA A 51 5.92 4.30 -0.87
C ALA A 51 5.47 4.49 -2.33
N LYS A 52 4.44 3.77 -2.78
CA LYS A 52 3.85 3.94 -4.12
C LYS A 52 3.21 5.32 -4.28
N ILE A 53 2.53 5.83 -3.25
CA ILE A 53 1.91 7.16 -3.24
C ILE A 53 3.01 8.23 -3.32
N GLU A 54 4.04 8.15 -2.48
CA GLU A 54 5.17 9.09 -2.49
C GLU A 54 5.87 9.13 -3.84
N THR A 55 6.14 7.95 -4.42
CA THR A 55 6.76 7.83 -5.75
C THR A 55 5.87 8.45 -6.83
N SER A 56 4.57 8.18 -6.80
CA SER A 56 3.61 8.73 -7.77
C SER A 56 3.51 10.25 -7.66
N ALA A 57 3.49 10.78 -6.44
CA ALA A 57 3.48 12.22 -6.18
C ALA A 57 4.77 12.89 -6.70
N ALA A 58 5.93 12.27 -6.49
CA ALA A 58 7.20 12.76 -7.01
C ALA A 58 7.21 12.77 -8.55
N ASN A 59 6.73 11.69 -9.18
CA ASN A 59 6.64 11.61 -10.65
C ASN A 59 5.71 12.68 -11.22
N LEU A 60 4.52 12.87 -10.63
CA LEU A 60 3.59 13.92 -11.04
C LEU A 60 4.22 15.32 -10.94
N LYS A 61 4.97 15.58 -9.86
CA LYS A 61 5.69 16.86 -9.71
C LYS A 61 6.73 17.06 -10.81
N VAL A 62 7.48 16.02 -11.17
CA VAL A 62 8.45 16.07 -12.27
C VAL A 62 7.77 16.33 -13.61
N ASP A 63 6.67 15.63 -13.90
CA ASP A 63 5.95 15.81 -15.16
C ASP A 63 5.33 17.20 -15.29
N ILE A 64 4.76 17.74 -14.21
CA ILE A 64 4.25 19.12 -14.19
C ILE A 64 5.38 20.11 -14.47
N LEU A 65 6.54 19.97 -13.81
CA LEU A 65 7.68 20.86 -14.04
C LEU A 65 8.21 20.75 -15.47
N ARG A 66 8.29 19.53 -16.01
CA ARG A 66 8.72 19.29 -17.40
C ARG A 66 7.83 20.05 -18.38
N TRP A 67 6.51 19.89 -18.27
CA TRP A 67 5.57 20.56 -19.16
C TRP A 67 5.50 22.08 -18.95
N LEU A 68 5.65 22.54 -17.71
CA LEU A 68 5.77 23.97 -17.43
C LEU A 68 6.97 24.56 -18.19
N VAL A 69 8.13 23.93 -18.12
CA VAL A 69 9.33 24.41 -18.84
C VAL A 69 9.12 24.40 -20.35
N VAL A 70 8.59 23.29 -20.91
CA VAL A 70 8.31 23.17 -22.36
C VAL A 70 7.36 24.26 -22.83
N THR A 71 6.28 24.51 -22.08
CA THR A 71 5.29 25.55 -22.44
C THR A 71 5.87 26.95 -22.35
N GLN A 72 6.72 27.26 -21.36
CA GLN A 72 7.39 28.57 -21.28
C GLN A 72 8.30 28.82 -22.48
N PHE A 73 9.08 27.81 -22.91
CA PHE A 73 9.91 27.94 -24.11
C PHE A 73 9.06 28.12 -25.37
N ALA A 74 7.96 27.38 -25.50
CA ALA A 74 7.04 27.53 -26.63
C ALA A 74 6.41 28.93 -26.68
N LEU A 75 5.89 29.43 -25.55
CA LEU A 75 5.31 30.76 -25.43
C LEU A 75 6.36 31.85 -25.70
N GLY A 76 7.56 31.72 -25.13
CA GLY A 76 8.66 32.65 -25.36
C GLY A 76 9.07 32.72 -26.83
N GLY A 77 9.23 31.57 -27.48
CA GLY A 77 9.53 31.50 -28.92
C GLY A 77 8.41 32.09 -29.78
N PHE A 78 7.16 31.82 -29.45
CA PHE A 78 6.00 32.39 -30.13
C PHE A 78 5.96 33.92 -30.03
N LEU A 79 6.16 34.47 -28.83
CA LEU A 79 6.21 35.93 -28.62
C LEU A 79 7.35 36.58 -29.41
N LEU A 80 8.53 35.97 -29.44
CA LEU A 80 9.67 36.47 -30.23
C LEU A 80 9.37 36.46 -31.74
N ALA A 81 8.75 35.40 -32.25
CA ALA A 81 8.35 35.31 -33.65
C ALA A 81 7.31 36.38 -34.03
N ALA A 82 6.30 36.59 -33.16
CA ALA A 82 5.30 37.64 -33.35
C ALA A 82 5.95 39.03 -33.38
N LEU A 83 6.83 39.34 -32.42
CA LEU A 83 7.55 40.62 -32.39
C LEU A 83 8.40 40.87 -33.64
N LYS A 84 9.02 39.83 -34.20
CA LYS A 84 9.77 39.91 -35.46
C LYS A 84 8.86 40.19 -36.65
N PHE A 85 7.63 39.69 -36.66
CA PHE A 85 6.69 39.91 -37.76
C PHE A 85 6.04 41.31 -37.74
N LEU A 86 5.97 41.93 -36.55
CA LEU A 86 5.42 43.28 -36.37
C LEU A 86 6.42 44.43 -36.62
N ARG A 87 7.73 44.15 -36.68
CA ARG A 87 8.79 45.12 -36.99
C ARG A 87 9.28 44.94 -38.42
#